data_AF-A0A7X6HMG7-F1
#
_entry.id   AF-A0A7X6HMG7-F1
#
_cell.length_a   1.000
_cell.length_b   1.000
_cell.length_c   1.000
_cell.angle_alpha   90.00
_cell.angle_beta   90.00
_cell.angle_gamma   90.00
#
_symmetry.space_group_name_H-M   'P 1'
#
loop_
_entity.id
_entity.type
_entity.pdbx_description
1 polymer ?
#
loop_
_entity_poly.entity_id
_entity_poly.type
_entity_poly.pdbx_seq_one_letter_code
_entity_poly.pdbx_strand_id
1 'polypeptide(L)'
;MTAKGTIAVPENLLKVFEKLEAARKIQDGWMDRGLDFVDLYVEDAGGDWLEKWGKSEKLEFDTIRGVDVEAVKAAIDFPDFQQTILLEIALTHPFSIDDCRDRISESPAWQDLNYQRLTLLGSAILGAVVTDYLYREYPNLNREALSELKSSLVNKKKLAEFAVCLNLNELSGRGQSAKKLDKSDRNKFLCETFEAIFGAIYLECDRDFFRAGEWLIQHFIKTAVDRNIHLIKQPQIPPKNEGKRLAILGADILDAIAIDYLYHRFRESNASQLTHWKNILASKDIFPKNFKAKLGSQYLELESNFSRTRDWLVDNFIKATVEEL
;
A
#
# COMPACT_ATOMS: atom_id res chain seq x y z
N MET A 1 -27.70 -4.56 66.57
CA MET A 1 -27.30 -4.85 65.18
C MET A 1 -26.20 -3.89 64.79
N THR A 2 -24.96 -4.37 64.70
CA THR A 2 -23.84 -3.67 64.07
C THR A 2 -22.90 -4.74 63.54
N ALA A 3 -23.02 -5.07 62.26
CA ALA A 3 -22.10 -5.98 61.58
C ALA A 3 -20.86 -5.17 61.14
N LYS A 4 -19.72 -5.46 61.77
CA LYS A 4 -18.39 -5.16 61.23
C LYS A 4 -18.14 -6.09 60.06
N GLY A 5 -17.91 -5.55 58.87
CA GLY A 5 -17.43 -6.28 57.70
C GLY A 5 -16.07 -5.75 57.27
N THR A 6 -15.01 -6.43 57.67
CA THR A 6 -13.66 -6.26 57.12
C THR A 6 -13.67 -6.83 55.70
N ILE A 7 -13.45 -6.00 54.68
CA ILE A 7 -13.31 -6.49 53.30
C ILE A 7 -11.88 -7.00 53.16
N ALA A 8 -11.70 -8.32 53.25
CA ALA A 8 -10.46 -8.97 52.86
C ALA A 8 -10.27 -8.82 51.35
N VAL A 9 -9.20 -8.14 50.94
CA VAL A 9 -8.80 -8.08 49.53
C VAL A 9 -8.28 -9.47 49.13
N PRO A 10 -8.82 -10.11 48.07
CA PRO A 10 -8.37 -11.41 47.60
C PRO A 10 -6.85 -11.44 47.35
N GLU A 11 -6.14 -12.48 47.79
CA GLU A 11 -4.68 -12.64 47.62
C GLU A 11 -4.19 -12.45 46.18
N ASN A 12 -5.05 -12.76 45.20
CA ASN A 12 -4.74 -12.59 43.78
C ASN A 12 -4.59 -11.12 43.38
N LEU A 13 -5.32 -10.19 44.03
CA LEU A 13 -5.20 -8.76 43.77
C LEU A 13 -3.90 -8.20 44.35
N LEU A 14 -3.48 -8.67 45.52
CA LEU A 14 -2.18 -8.29 46.11
C LEU A 14 -1.02 -8.68 45.19
N LYS A 15 -1.04 -9.90 44.63
CA LYS A 15 -0.02 -10.35 43.67
C LYS A 15 -0.01 -9.54 42.37
N VAL A 16 -1.17 -9.05 41.94
CA VAL A 16 -1.26 -8.16 40.76
C VAL A 16 -0.66 -6.79 41.08
N PHE A 17 -0.92 -6.23 42.26
CA PHE A 17 -0.34 -4.96 42.69
C PHE A 17 1.19 -5.03 42.84
N GLU A 18 1.72 -6.10 43.41
CA GLU A 18 3.18 -6.31 43.50
C GLU A 18 3.84 -6.39 42.11
N LYS A 19 3.20 -7.07 41.15
CA LYS A 19 3.69 -7.16 39.77
C LYS A 19 3.63 -5.82 39.04
N LEU A 20 2.58 -5.02 39.27
CA LEU A 20 2.44 -3.68 38.69
C LEU A 20 3.49 -2.71 39.27
N GLU A 21 3.77 -2.78 40.57
CA GLU A 21 4.84 -1.97 41.20
C GLU A 21 6.24 -2.35 40.70
N ALA A 22 6.50 -3.64 40.48
CA ALA A 22 7.76 -4.09 39.89
C ALA A 22 7.91 -3.60 38.44
N ALA A 23 6.86 -3.71 37.62
CA ALA A 23 6.87 -3.21 36.24
C ALA A 23 7.09 -1.70 36.18
N ARG A 24 6.49 -0.95 37.10
CA ARG A 24 6.68 0.51 37.20
C ARG A 24 8.11 0.90 37.55
N LYS A 25 8.75 0.22 38.50
CA LYS A 25 10.18 0.48 38.83
C LYS A 25 11.12 0.17 37.65
N ILE A 26 10.79 -0.84 36.86
CA ILE A 26 11.55 -1.20 35.66
C ILE A 26 11.39 -0.10 34.59
N GLN A 27 10.17 0.40 34.40
CA GLN A 27 9.88 1.53 33.51
C GLN A 27 10.62 2.80 33.92
N ASP A 28 10.62 3.14 35.21
CA ASP A 28 11.34 4.31 35.73
C ASP A 28 12.86 4.20 35.46
N GLY A 29 13.44 3.01 35.58
CA GLY A 29 14.85 2.75 35.25
C GLY A 29 15.19 2.77 33.76
N TRP A 30 14.20 2.62 32.87
CA TRP A 30 14.37 2.72 31.41
C TRP A 30 14.27 4.17 30.92
N MET A 31 13.42 4.99 31.57
CA MET A 31 13.35 6.43 31.32
C MET A 31 14.68 7.13 31.62
N ASP A 32 15.37 6.72 32.69
CA ASP A 32 16.73 7.21 33.02
C ASP A 32 17.81 6.82 31.98
N ARG A 33 17.49 5.89 31.06
CA ARG A 33 18.38 5.44 29.97
C ARG A 33 17.91 5.92 28.58
N GLY A 34 16.91 6.79 28.50
CA GLY A 34 16.48 7.44 27.26
C GLY A 34 15.57 6.61 26.36
N LEU A 35 14.85 5.63 26.92
CA LEU A 35 13.81 4.87 26.21
C LEU A 35 12.42 5.37 26.64
N ASP A 36 11.71 6.07 25.76
CA ASP A 36 10.48 6.81 26.10
C ASP A 36 9.21 5.94 26.22
N PHE A 37 9.20 4.70 25.70
CA PHE A 37 8.12 3.72 25.97
C PHE A 37 8.53 2.27 25.65
N VAL A 38 7.85 1.31 26.29
CA VAL A 38 7.90 -0.14 26.02
C VAL A 38 6.48 -0.69 26.10
N ASP A 39 6.04 -1.42 25.07
CA ASP A 39 4.75 -2.13 25.08
C ASP A 39 4.89 -3.44 25.89
N LEU A 40 4.06 -3.59 26.93
CA LEU A 40 3.98 -4.82 27.72
C LEU A 40 2.70 -5.59 27.35
N TYR A 41 2.88 -6.77 26.75
CA TYR A 41 1.80 -7.72 26.54
C TYR A 41 1.64 -8.61 27.77
N VAL A 42 0.40 -8.76 28.23
CA VAL A 42 0.03 -9.75 29.25
C VAL A 42 -0.80 -10.82 28.56
N GLU A 43 -0.23 -12.01 28.35
CA GLU A 43 -0.95 -13.20 27.94
C GLU A 43 -0.99 -14.27 29.03
N ASP A 44 -1.96 -15.16 28.88
CA ASP A 44 -2.57 -16.06 29.87
C ASP A 44 -1.57 -16.84 30.77
N ALA A 45 -1.90 -16.98 32.05
CA ALA A 45 -1.03 -17.47 33.12
C ALA A 45 -0.80 -19.00 33.12
N GLY A 46 -0.93 -19.66 31.96
CA GLY A 46 -0.88 -21.12 31.81
C GLY A 46 0.26 -21.69 30.96
N GLY A 47 1.08 -20.86 30.31
CA GLY A 47 2.17 -21.32 29.45
C GLY A 47 3.46 -21.62 30.22
N ASP A 48 4.15 -22.70 29.87
CA ASP A 48 5.37 -23.18 30.54
C ASP A 48 6.56 -22.23 30.25
N TRP A 49 6.89 -21.36 31.21
CA TRP A 49 7.73 -20.16 31.03
C TRP A 49 9.26 -20.42 31.02
N LEU A 50 9.73 -21.67 30.96
CA LEU A 50 11.10 -22.02 31.33
C LEU A 50 11.90 -22.93 30.37
N GLU A 51 11.46 -23.15 29.13
CA GLU A 51 12.33 -23.77 28.13
C GLU A 51 13.07 -22.73 27.26
N LYS A 52 14.29 -22.40 27.73
CA LYS A 52 15.49 -22.04 26.95
C LYS A 52 15.65 -20.59 26.46
N TRP A 53 15.73 -19.66 27.42
CA TRP A 53 16.42 -18.39 27.19
C TRP A 53 17.93 -18.60 27.31
N GLY A 54 18.68 -18.46 26.21
CA GLY A 54 20.14 -18.59 26.21
C GLY A 54 20.81 -18.90 24.87
N LYS A 55 20.05 -19.20 23.82
CA LYS A 55 20.55 -19.06 22.45
C LYS A 55 19.93 -17.78 21.90
N SER A 56 20.77 -16.87 21.41
CA SER A 56 20.29 -15.83 20.52
C SER A 56 19.56 -16.53 19.37
N GLU A 57 18.24 -16.54 19.40
CA GLU A 57 17.49 -16.65 18.17
C GLU A 57 17.85 -15.38 17.41
N LYS A 58 18.90 -15.50 16.58
CA LYS A 58 18.84 -14.81 15.30
C LYS A 58 17.47 -15.21 14.76
N LEU A 59 16.59 -14.24 14.58
CA LEU A 59 15.43 -14.40 13.72
C LEU A 59 15.98 -14.80 12.36
N GLU A 60 16.19 -16.11 12.19
CA GLU A 60 16.27 -16.73 10.89
C GLU A 60 14.85 -16.55 10.34
N PHE A 61 14.66 -15.48 9.57
CA PHE A 61 13.55 -15.41 8.63
C PHE A 61 13.70 -16.65 7.76
N ASP A 62 12.98 -17.72 8.13
CA ASP A 62 12.82 -18.88 7.29
C ASP A 62 12.27 -18.34 5.97
N THR A 63 13.15 -18.29 4.97
CA THR A 63 12.88 -17.79 3.63
C THR A 63 11.57 -18.41 3.19
N ILE A 64 10.59 -17.61 2.77
CA ILE A 64 9.35 -18.11 2.19
C ILE A 64 9.74 -19.00 1.00
N ARG A 65 9.82 -20.32 1.20
CA ARG A 65 10.45 -21.29 0.29
C ARG A 65 9.65 -21.52 -1.02
N GLY A 66 8.83 -20.58 -1.45
CA GLY A 66 8.05 -20.64 -2.68
C GLY A 66 8.26 -19.49 -3.65
N VAL A 67 8.98 -18.44 -3.27
CA VAL A 67 9.15 -17.23 -4.09
C VAL A 67 10.64 -16.97 -4.33
N ASP A 68 11.06 -16.98 -5.58
CA ASP A 68 12.43 -16.63 -5.97
C ASP A 68 12.56 -15.10 -6.05
N VAL A 69 12.82 -14.49 -4.88
CA VAL A 69 12.94 -13.04 -4.73
C VAL A 69 14.06 -12.46 -5.60
N GLU A 70 15.16 -13.20 -5.78
CA GLU A 70 16.28 -12.76 -6.61
C GLU A 70 15.92 -12.79 -8.10
N ALA A 71 15.19 -13.81 -8.55
CA ALA A 71 14.65 -13.81 -9.91
C ALA A 71 13.65 -12.66 -10.14
N VAL A 72 12.87 -12.28 -9.13
CA VAL A 72 11.95 -11.13 -9.23
C VAL A 72 12.72 -9.83 -9.28
N LYS A 73 13.73 -9.63 -8.43
CA LYS A 73 14.62 -8.46 -8.49
C LYS A 73 15.25 -8.31 -9.86
N ALA A 74 15.74 -9.41 -10.43
CA ALA A 74 16.28 -9.43 -11.78
C ALA A 74 15.21 -9.13 -12.84
N ALA A 75 13.99 -9.61 -12.67
CA ALA A 75 12.89 -9.37 -13.60
C ALA A 75 12.42 -7.91 -13.57
N ILE A 76 12.27 -7.31 -12.38
CA ILE A 76 11.89 -5.90 -12.24
C ILE A 76 13.02 -4.96 -12.67
N ASP A 77 14.27 -5.42 -12.62
CA ASP A 77 15.46 -4.65 -13.00
C ASP A 77 15.50 -3.27 -12.32
N PHE A 78 15.15 -3.24 -11.02
CA PHE A 78 15.14 -2.03 -10.22
C PHE A 78 16.45 -1.96 -9.39
N PRO A 79 17.23 -0.88 -9.51
CA PRO A 79 18.55 -0.80 -8.87
C PRO A 79 18.44 -0.78 -7.35
N ASP A 80 19.30 -1.58 -6.71
CA ASP A 80 19.51 -1.62 -5.26
C ASP A 80 18.26 -1.91 -4.41
N PHE A 81 17.32 -2.73 -4.88
CA PHE A 81 16.12 -3.10 -4.12
C PHE A 81 16.46 -3.85 -2.81
N GLN A 82 16.34 -3.20 -1.66
CA GLN A 82 16.71 -3.72 -0.34
C GLN A 82 15.55 -4.38 0.41
N GLN A 83 14.33 -3.85 0.34
CA GLN A 83 13.22 -4.31 1.18
C GLN A 83 12.54 -5.57 0.61
N THR A 84 13.26 -6.69 0.57
CA THR A 84 12.81 -7.97 -0.02
C THR A 84 11.45 -8.44 0.46
N ILE A 85 11.11 -8.14 1.72
CA ILE A 85 9.81 -8.46 2.31
C ILE A 85 8.64 -7.86 1.53
N LEU A 86 8.80 -6.69 0.90
CA LEU A 86 7.75 -6.09 0.07
C LEU A 86 7.48 -6.92 -1.20
N LEU A 87 8.52 -7.50 -1.80
CA LEU A 87 8.39 -8.38 -2.96
C LEU A 87 7.77 -9.72 -2.55
N GLU A 88 8.18 -10.26 -1.41
CA GLU A 88 7.58 -11.45 -0.82
C GLU A 88 6.08 -11.28 -0.58
N ILE A 89 5.66 -10.17 0.03
CA ILE A 89 4.25 -9.81 0.20
C ILE A 89 3.55 -9.69 -1.16
N ALA A 90 4.15 -8.96 -2.11
CA ALA A 90 3.55 -8.73 -3.43
C ALA A 90 3.31 -10.02 -4.23
N LEU A 91 4.06 -11.09 -3.94
CA LEU A 91 4.01 -12.36 -4.67
C LEU A 91 3.23 -13.45 -3.94
N THR A 92 2.86 -13.22 -2.68
CA THR A 92 2.16 -14.20 -1.83
C THR A 92 0.67 -13.86 -1.77
N HIS A 93 -0.14 -14.55 -2.58
CA HIS A 93 -1.59 -14.32 -2.63
C HIS A 93 -2.37 -15.16 -1.60
N PRO A 94 -3.48 -14.63 -1.04
CA PRO A 94 -4.47 -15.29 -0.17
C PRO A 94 -5.04 -16.67 -0.52
N PHE A 95 -4.76 -17.20 -1.71
CA PHE A 95 -5.28 -18.51 -2.12
C PHE A 95 -4.16 -19.54 -2.31
N SER A 96 -2.96 -19.22 -1.84
CA SER A 96 -1.82 -20.16 -1.78
C SER A 96 -1.81 -20.95 -0.46
N ILE A 97 -2.76 -20.69 0.44
CA ILE A 97 -2.78 -21.15 1.83
C ILE A 97 -3.30 -22.59 1.99
N ASP A 98 -3.94 -23.19 0.98
CA ASP A 98 -4.40 -24.59 1.09
C ASP A 98 -3.24 -25.59 1.18
N ASP A 99 -2.02 -25.23 0.75
CA ASP A 99 -0.83 -26.12 0.76
C ASP A 99 0.25 -25.69 1.76
N CYS A 100 0.03 -24.60 2.52
CA CYS A 100 1.04 -23.97 3.40
C CYS A 100 0.61 -23.82 4.86
N ARG A 101 -0.36 -24.63 5.33
CA ARG A 101 -0.89 -24.57 6.70
C ARG A 101 0.15 -24.81 7.81
N ASP A 102 1.28 -25.43 7.50
CA ASP A 102 2.24 -25.88 8.52
C ASP A 102 3.45 -24.96 8.73
N ARG A 103 3.60 -23.84 8.00
CA ARG A 103 4.95 -23.23 7.82
C ARG A 103 5.08 -21.71 7.83
N ILE A 104 4.11 -20.95 8.33
CA ILE A 104 4.23 -19.49 8.45
C ILE A 104 4.01 -19.09 9.91
N SER A 105 5.02 -18.44 10.49
CA SER A 105 5.02 -17.92 11.87
C SER A 105 4.03 -16.77 12.10
N GLU A 106 3.38 -16.28 11.04
CA GLU A 106 2.37 -15.23 11.07
C GLU A 106 1.07 -15.75 10.47
N SER A 107 -0.06 -15.37 11.10
CA SER A 107 -1.39 -15.83 10.71
C SER A 107 -1.65 -15.51 9.22
N PRO A 108 -2.21 -16.45 8.43
CA PRO A 108 -2.55 -16.23 7.00
C PRO A 108 -3.36 -14.95 6.73
N ALA A 109 -4.14 -14.50 7.73
CA ALA A 109 -4.87 -13.24 7.67
C ALA A 109 -3.97 -11.99 7.55
N TRP A 110 -2.76 -12.00 8.12
CA TRP A 110 -1.81 -10.88 8.07
C TRP A 110 -1.20 -10.70 6.67
N GLN A 111 -0.86 -11.80 6.00
CA GLN A 111 -0.30 -11.74 4.65
C GLN A 111 -1.33 -11.25 3.64
N ASP A 112 -2.56 -11.74 3.76
CA ASP A 112 -3.69 -11.33 2.93
C ASP A 112 -4.01 -9.85 3.08
N LEU A 113 -3.96 -9.39 4.34
CA LEU A 113 -4.12 -7.99 4.69
C LEU A 113 -3.07 -7.14 3.98
N ASN A 114 -1.79 -7.49 4.08
CA ASN A 114 -0.69 -6.70 3.53
C ASN A 114 -0.63 -6.74 2.00
N TYR A 115 -0.87 -7.89 1.37
CA TYR A 115 -0.95 -8.01 -0.09
C TYR A 115 -2.04 -7.09 -0.65
N GLN A 116 -3.25 -7.13 -0.09
CA GLN A 116 -4.35 -6.30 -0.56
C GLN A 116 -4.10 -4.81 -0.33
N ARG A 117 -3.51 -4.46 0.82
CA ARG A 117 -3.12 -3.07 1.12
C ARG A 117 -2.07 -2.57 0.11
N LEU A 118 -1.07 -3.39 -0.19
CA LEU A 118 0.02 -3.05 -1.11
C LEU A 118 -0.50 -2.93 -2.55
N THR A 119 -1.41 -3.82 -2.96
CA THR A 119 -2.14 -3.75 -4.23
C THR A 119 -2.91 -2.43 -4.34
N LEU A 120 -3.65 -2.05 -3.30
CA LEU A 120 -4.41 -0.80 -3.26
C LEU A 120 -3.51 0.42 -3.39
N LEU A 121 -2.40 0.46 -2.65
CA LEU A 121 -1.41 1.53 -2.73
C LEU A 121 -0.84 1.63 -4.15
N GLY A 122 -0.33 0.51 -4.67
CA GLY A 122 0.26 0.46 -6.00
C GLY A 122 -0.71 0.85 -7.11
N SER A 123 -1.97 0.40 -7.05
CA SER A 123 -3.00 0.80 -8.01
C SER A 123 -3.26 2.31 -8.02
N ALA A 124 -3.34 2.93 -6.84
CA ALA A 124 -3.58 4.37 -6.71
C ALA A 124 -2.38 5.19 -7.23
N ILE A 125 -1.15 4.84 -6.84
CA ILE A 125 0.07 5.51 -7.32
C ILE A 125 0.25 5.31 -8.82
N LEU A 126 0.07 4.08 -9.33
CA LEU A 126 0.18 3.76 -10.77
C LEU A 126 -0.79 4.61 -11.59
N GLY A 127 -2.04 4.69 -11.16
CA GLY A 127 -3.07 5.50 -11.82
C GLY A 127 -2.68 6.98 -11.89
N ALA A 128 -2.14 7.53 -10.81
CA ALA A 128 -1.66 8.91 -10.76
C ALA A 128 -0.44 9.14 -11.66
N VAL A 129 0.57 8.25 -11.63
CA VAL A 129 1.76 8.33 -12.50
C VAL A 129 1.35 8.35 -13.97
N VAL A 130 0.47 7.43 -14.38
CA VAL A 130 0.03 7.35 -15.78
C VAL A 130 -0.73 8.61 -16.18
N THR A 131 -1.64 9.11 -15.35
CA THR A 131 -2.38 10.34 -15.66
C THR A 131 -1.47 11.55 -15.73
N ASP A 132 -0.54 11.70 -14.79
CA ASP A 132 0.44 12.78 -14.77
C ASP A 132 1.32 12.76 -16.03
N TYR A 133 1.89 11.60 -16.38
CA TYR A 133 2.67 11.42 -17.60
C TYR A 133 1.87 11.79 -18.86
N LEU A 134 0.66 11.24 -19.01
CA LEU A 134 -0.17 11.50 -20.17
C LEU A 134 -0.58 12.97 -20.30
N TYR A 135 -0.88 13.62 -19.17
CA TYR A 135 -1.28 15.02 -19.15
C TYR A 135 -0.13 15.92 -19.62
N ARG A 136 1.10 15.67 -19.15
CA ARG A 136 2.30 16.45 -19.45
C ARG A 136 2.83 16.22 -20.86
N GLU A 137 2.99 14.97 -21.26
CA GLU A 137 3.60 14.61 -22.56
C GLU A 137 2.65 14.81 -23.74
N TYR A 138 1.34 14.78 -23.49
CA TYR A 138 0.33 14.93 -24.54
C TYR A 138 -0.63 16.09 -24.25
N PRO A 139 -0.13 17.35 -24.28
CA PRO A 139 -0.91 18.54 -23.94
C PRO A 139 -2.09 18.78 -24.88
N ASN A 140 -2.06 18.18 -26.07
CA ASN A 140 -3.12 18.29 -27.07
C ASN A 140 -4.26 17.27 -26.88
N LEU A 141 -4.12 16.25 -26.02
CA LEU A 141 -5.23 15.32 -25.79
C LEU A 141 -6.39 16.04 -25.12
N ASN A 142 -7.58 15.97 -25.69
CA ASN A 142 -8.78 16.40 -25.00
C ASN A 142 -9.11 15.45 -23.84
N ARG A 143 -10.11 15.81 -23.03
CA ARG A 143 -10.51 15.06 -21.84
C ARG A 143 -10.94 13.62 -22.16
N GLU A 144 -11.70 13.41 -23.22
CA GLU A 144 -12.18 12.10 -23.64
C GLU A 144 -11.01 11.19 -24.05
N ALA A 145 -10.12 11.71 -24.89
CA ALA A 145 -8.92 11.03 -25.36
C ALA A 145 -7.94 10.68 -24.23
N LEU A 146 -7.72 11.61 -23.28
CA LEU A 146 -6.90 11.38 -22.10
C LEU A 146 -7.48 10.24 -21.25
N SER A 147 -8.79 10.27 -21.01
CA SER A 147 -9.47 9.23 -20.23
C SER A 147 -9.42 7.86 -20.93
N GLU A 148 -9.64 7.83 -22.24
CA GLU A 148 -9.60 6.60 -23.04
C GLU A 148 -8.19 5.98 -23.05
N LEU A 149 -7.17 6.80 -23.31
CA LEU A 149 -5.77 6.35 -23.27
C LEU A 149 -5.40 5.81 -21.89
N LYS A 150 -5.69 6.58 -20.83
CA LYS A 150 -5.45 6.15 -19.45
C LYS A 150 -6.10 4.79 -19.19
N SER A 151 -7.41 4.66 -19.45
CA SER A 151 -8.14 3.39 -19.24
C SER A 151 -7.58 2.23 -20.07
N SER A 152 -7.04 2.49 -21.26
CA SER A 152 -6.38 1.45 -22.06
C SER A 152 -5.05 0.95 -21.45
N LEU A 153 -4.37 1.79 -20.69
CA LEU A 153 -3.06 1.51 -20.08
C LEU A 153 -3.17 0.89 -18.69
N VAL A 154 -4.21 1.24 -17.93
CA VAL A 154 -4.38 0.82 -16.52
C VAL A 154 -5.52 -0.17 -16.31
N ASN A 155 -6.04 -0.79 -17.38
CA ASN A 155 -7.05 -1.85 -17.22
C ASN A 155 -6.42 -3.20 -16.84
N LYS A 156 -7.25 -4.06 -16.23
CA LYS A 156 -6.86 -5.39 -15.76
C LYS A 156 -6.13 -6.24 -16.80
N LYS A 157 -6.60 -6.23 -18.05
CA LYS A 157 -5.97 -7.00 -19.12
C LYS A 157 -4.57 -6.47 -19.39
N LYS A 158 -4.41 -5.15 -19.45
CA LYS A 158 -3.13 -4.53 -19.76
C LYS A 158 -2.10 -4.72 -18.65
N LEU A 159 -2.50 -4.56 -17.39
CA LEU A 159 -1.62 -4.79 -16.25
C LEU A 159 -1.24 -6.27 -16.11
N ALA A 160 -2.15 -7.20 -16.42
CA ALA A 160 -1.82 -8.62 -16.51
C ALA A 160 -0.80 -8.93 -17.62
N GLU A 161 -0.88 -8.25 -18.78
CA GLU A 161 0.15 -8.36 -19.82
C GLU A 161 1.51 -7.88 -19.32
N PHE A 162 1.56 -6.79 -18.55
CA PHE A 162 2.81 -6.29 -17.96
C PHE A 162 3.41 -7.28 -16.94
N ALA A 163 2.58 -7.87 -16.07
CA ALA A 163 3.02 -8.94 -15.16
C ALA A 163 3.63 -10.14 -15.92
N VAL A 164 3.04 -10.53 -17.06
CA VAL A 164 3.58 -11.61 -17.90
C VAL A 164 4.90 -11.20 -18.54
N CYS A 165 5.07 -9.94 -18.94
CA CYS A 165 6.35 -9.46 -19.48
C CYS A 165 7.48 -9.55 -18.45
N LEU A 166 7.16 -9.43 -17.16
CA LEU A 166 8.08 -9.62 -16.03
C LEU A 166 8.18 -11.09 -15.57
N ASN A 167 7.56 -12.02 -16.30
CA ASN A 167 7.46 -13.44 -15.93
C ASN A 167 6.85 -13.71 -14.54
N LEU A 168 6.05 -12.79 -13.98
CA LEU A 168 5.46 -12.93 -12.63
C LEU A 168 4.48 -14.10 -12.54
N ASN A 169 3.95 -14.56 -13.68
CA ASN A 169 3.13 -15.76 -13.73
C ASN A 169 3.89 -17.05 -13.40
N GLU A 170 5.22 -17.07 -13.50
CA GLU A 170 6.06 -18.20 -13.11
C GLU A 170 6.71 -17.98 -11.74
N LEU A 171 7.02 -16.72 -11.43
CA LEU A 171 7.70 -16.33 -10.19
C LEU A 171 6.77 -16.20 -8.97
N SER A 172 5.48 -16.01 -9.19
CA SER A 172 4.51 -16.06 -8.09
C SER A 172 4.34 -17.48 -7.58
N GLY A 173 4.13 -17.64 -6.26
CA GLY A 173 3.95 -18.95 -5.61
C GLY A 173 2.80 -19.81 -6.16
N ARG A 174 2.01 -19.29 -7.10
CA ARG A 174 0.97 -20.00 -7.86
C ARG A 174 1.39 -20.45 -9.27
N GLY A 175 2.65 -20.37 -9.70
CA GLY A 175 3.03 -20.64 -11.10
C GLY A 175 2.49 -21.96 -11.70
N GLN A 176 2.28 -23.00 -10.88
CA GLN A 176 1.64 -24.25 -11.29
C GLN A 176 0.12 -24.33 -11.00
N SER A 177 -0.37 -23.69 -9.93
CA SER A 177 -1.80 -23.72 -9.55
C SER A 177 -2.65 -22.69 -10.32
N ALA A 178 -2.07 -21.56 -10.72
CA ALA A 178 -2.70 -20.53 -11.57
C ALA A 178 -2.99 -21.02 -12.99
N LYS A 179 -2.31 -22.09 -13.46
CA LYS A 179 -2.64 -22.75 -14.73
C LYS A 179 -4.01 -23.45 -14.71
N LYS A 180 -4.56 -23.72 -13.53
CA LYS A 180 -5.90 -24.33 -13.34
C LYS A 180 -7.01 -23.29 -13.18
N LEU A 181 -6.68 -22.01 -13.01
CA LEU A 181 -7.66 -20.93 -12.95
C LEU A 181 -8.27 -20.68 -14.33
N ASP A 182 -9.49 -20.13 -14.35
CA ASP A 182 -10.02 -19.57 -15.57
C ASP A 182 -9.17 -18.35 -16.02
N LYS A 183 -9.35 -17.94 -17.27
CA LYS A 183 -8.58 -16.82 -17.84
C LYS A 183 -8.86 -15.50 -17.11
N SER A 184 -10.05 -15.32 -16.57
CA SER A 184 -10.47 -14.08 -15.91
C SER A 184 -9.78 -13.91 -14.56
N ASP A 185 -9.83 -14.95 -13.73
CA ASP A 185 -9.21 -15.01 -12.41
C ASP A 185 -7.69 -14.94 -12.52
N ARG A 186 -7.10 -15.61 -13.52
CA ARG A 186 -5.67 -15.47 -13.81
C ARG A 186 -5.29 -14.03 -14.15
N ASN A 187 -6.06 -13.35 -15.01
CA ASN A 187 -5.78 -11.96 -15.36
C ASN A 187 -5.97 -11.02 -14.16
N LYS A 188 -6.99 -11.26 -13.33
CA LYS A 188 -7.20 -10.50 -12.09
C LYS A 188 -6.00 -10.64 -11.16
N PHE A 189 -5.57 -11.88 -10.93
CA PHE A 189 -4.40 -12.18 -10.11
C PHE A 189 -3.14 -11.46 -10.60
N LEU A 190 -2.81 -11.61 -11.89
CA LEU A 190 -1.62 -10.99 -12.47
C LEU A 190 -1.67 -9.46 -12.44
N CYS A 191 -2.84 -8.87 -12.66
CA CYS A 191 -3.07 -7.44 -12.51
C CYS A 191 -2.75 -6.98 -11.08
N GLU A 192 -3.36 -7.62 -10.08
CA GLU A 192 -3.17 -7.26 -8.67
C GLU A 192 -1.72 -7.49 -8.23
N THR A 193 -1.07 -8.55 -8.70
CA THR A 193 0.36 -8.79 -8.45
C THR A 193 1.24 -7.69 -9.06
N PHE A 194 0.94 -7.23 -10.28
CA PHE A 194 1.67 -6.11 -10.89
C PHE A 194 1.49 -4.82 -10.07
N GLU A 195 0.26 -4.53 -9.65
CA GLU A 195 -0.04 -3.38 -8.80
C GLU A 195 0.70 -3.48 -7.46
N ALA A 196 0.71 -4.66 -6.82
CA ALA A 196 1.44 -4.88 -5.57
C ALA A 196 2.96 -4.71 -5.74
N ILE A 197 3.55 -5.23 -6.83
CA ILE A 197 4.96 -5.01 -7.16
C ILE A 197 5.25 -3.53 -7.36
N PHE A 198 4.39 -2.80 -8.06
CA PHE A 198 4.57 -1.36 -8.22
C PHE A 198 4.43 -0.60 -6.89
N GLY A 199 3.52 -1.02 -6.01
CA GLY A 199 3.43 -0.54 -4.64
C GLY A 199 4.70 -0.80 -3.84
N ALA A 200 5.32 -1.98 -4.00
CA ALA A 200 6.60 -2.32 -3.39
C ALA A 200 7.72 -1.40 -3.88
N ILE A 201 7.82 -1.15 -5.19
CA ILE A 201 8.80 -0.22 -5.78
C ILE A 201 8.61 1.20 -5.25
N TYR A 202 7.36 1.66 -5.14
CA TYR A 202 7.07 2.98 -4.58
C TYR A 202 7.54 3.13 -3.12
N LEU A 203 7.32 2.10 -2.29
CA LEU A 203 7.80 2.08 -0.92
C LEU A 203 9.33 1.90 -0.82
N GLU A 204 9.94 1.13 -1.72
CA GLU A 204 11.40 1.02 -1.86
C GLU A 204 12.06 2.36 -2.19
N CYS A 205 11.35 3.21 -2.95
CA CYS A 205 11.79 4.56 -3.26
C CYS A 205 11.54 5.58 -2.13
N ASP A 206 11.25 5.14 -0.90
CA ASP A 206 10.86 6.02 0.21
C ASP A 206 9.70 6.95 -0.16
N ARG A 207 8.73 6.44 -0.94
CA ARG A 207 7.57 7.18 -1.46
C ARG A 207 7.94 8.29 -2.45
N ASP A 208 9.11 8.21 -3.09
CA ASP A 208 9.44 9.07 -4.23
C ASP A 208 8.61 8.66 -5.45
N PHE A 209 7.53 9.43 -5.66
CA PHE A 209 6.60 9.26 -6.77
C PHE A 209 7.27 9.33 -8.14
N PHE A 210 8.26 10.21 -8.33
CA PHE A 210 8.92 10.37 -9.61
C PHE A 210 9.86 9.21 -9.88
N ARG A 211 10.68 8.81 -8.91
CA ARG A 211 11.61 7.69 -9.07
C ARG A 211 10.88 6.39 -9.39
N ALA A 212 9.81 6.08 -8.66
CA ALA A 212 8.96 4.92 -8.96
C ALA A 212 8.25 5.09 -10.32
N GLY A 213 7.75 6.28 -10.60
CA GLY A 213 7.05 6.58 -11.85
C GLY A 213 7.94 6.45 -13.09
N GLU A 214 9.20 6.89 -13.03
CA GLU A 214 10.16 6.74 -14.11
C GLU A 214 10.37 5.27 -14.48
N TRP A 215 10.50 4.38 -13.49
CA TRP A 215 10.59 2.94 -13.74
C TRP A 215 9.37 2.44 -14.53
N LEU A 216 8.16 2.74 -14.06
CA LEU A 216 6.92 2.31 -14.73
C LEU A 216 6.83 2.87 -16.16
N ILE A 217 7.18 4.15 -16.33
CA ILE A 217 7.09 4.83 -17.62
C ILE A 217 8.06 4.23 -18.63
N GLN A 218 9.31 4.04 -18.23
CA GLN A 218 10.37 3.54 -19.10
C GLN A 218 10.15 2.08 -19.51
N HIS A 219 9.73 1.22 -18.58
CA HIS A 219 9.57 -0.21 -18.84
C HIS A 219 8.27 -0.54 -19.59
N PHE A 220 7.19 0.18 -19.32
CA PHE A 220 5.85 -0.22 -19.78
C PHE A 220 5.09 0.87 -20.51
N ILE A 221 4.93 2.05 -19.89
CA ILE A 221 3.93 3.02 -20.35
C ILE A 221 4.33 3.66 -21.68
N LYS A 222 5.60 4.06 -21.85
CA LYS A 222 6.07 4.70 -23.09
C LYS A 222 5.81 3.81 -24.31
N THR A 223 6.29 2.57 -24.26
CA THR A 223 6.06 1.56 -25.31
C THR A 223 4.58 1.26 -25.53
N ALA A 224 3.78 1.23 -24.46
CA ALA A 224 2.35 0.97 -24.57
C ALA A 224 1.59 2.15 -25.19
N VAL A 225 1.99 3.39 -24.92
CA VAL A 225 1.39 4.58 -25.53
C VAL A 225 1.68 4.62 -27.01
N ASP A 226 2.93 4.40 -27.43
CA ASP A 226 3.32 4.43 -28.85
C ASP A 226 2.48 3.46 -29.71
N ARG A 227 2.13 2.30 -29.12
CA ARG A 227 1.28 1.29 -29.78
C ARG A 227 -0.20 1.65 -29.84
N ASN A 228 -0.70 2.57 -29.02
CA ASN A 228 -2.13 2.87 -28.92
C ASN A 228 -2.48 4.31 -29.32
N ILE A 229 -1.53 5.23 -29.33
CA ILE A 229 -1.79 6.66 -29.51
C ILE A 229 -2.42 7.00 -30.87
N HIS A 230 -2.09 6.22 -31.90
CA HIS A 230 -2.67 6.36 -33.24
C HIS A 230 -4.15 5.97 -33.30
N LEU A 231 -4.66 5.22 -32.32
CA LEU A 231 -6.06 4.82 -32.23
C LEU A 231 -6.94 5.95 -31.68
N ILE A 232 -6.33 6.99 -31.12
CA ILE A 232 -7.03 8.07 -30.44
C ILE A 232 -7.13 9.27 -31.36
N LYS A 233 -8.35 9.79 -31.53
CA LYS A 233 -8.60 10.97 -32.37
C LYS A 233 -7.93 12.19 -31.75
N GLN A 234 -6.85 12.68 -32.37
CA GLN A 234 -6.22 13.94 -31.97
C GLN A 234 -7.14 15.13 -32.32
N PRO A 235 -7.38 16.07 -31.40
CA PRO A 235 -8.09 17.30 -31.72
C PRO A 235 -7.20 18.26 -32.51
N GLN A 236 -7.81 19.01 -33.44
CA GLN A 236 -7.14 19.96 -34.33
C GLN A 236 -6.91 21.36 -33.71
N ILE A 237 -7.21 21.55 -32.41
CA ILE A 237 -7.32 22.85 -31.69
C ILE A 237 -6.92 22.65 -30.22
N PRO A 238 -6.36 23.66 -29.49
CA PRO A 238 -6.19 23.57 -28.04
C PRO A 238 -7.45 23.05 -27.33
N PRO A 239 -7.29 22.18 -26.32
CA PRO A 239 -8.41 21.44 -25.77
C PRO A 239 -9.45 22.38 -25.15
N LYS A 240 -10.64 22.45 -25.75
CA LYS A 240 -11.82 23.20 -25.25
C LYS A 240 -12.24 22.86 -23.80
N ASN A 241 -11.66 21.81 -23.22
CA ASN A 241 -12.05 21.19 -21.96
C ASN A 241 -10.90 21.16 -20.93
N GLU A 242 -10.01 22.15 -20.90
CA GLU A 242 -8.83 22.17 -20.02
C GLU A 242 -9.17 21.94 -18.54
N GLY A 243 -10.16 22.65 -18.01
CA GLY A 243 -10.63 22.43 -16.63
C GLY A 243 -11.11 20.99 -16.36
N LYS A 244 -11.59 20.27 -17.38
CA LYS A 244 -11.97 18.85 -17.22
C LYS A 244 -10.77 17.91 -17.31
N ARG A 245 -9.70 18.27 -18.04
CA ARG A 245 -8.43 17.53 -18.03
C ARG A 245 -7.76 17.66 -16.67
N LEU A 246 -7.68 18.89 -16.15
CA LEU A 246 -7.21 19.17 -14.79
C LEU A 246 -8.02 18.41 -13.74
N ALA A 247 -9.33 18.27 -13.94
CA ALA A 247 -10.16 17.48 -13.04
C ALA A 247 -9.81 15.98 -13.03
N ILE A 248 -9.35 15.41 -14.15
CA ILE A 248 -8.85 14.02 -14.18
C ILE A 248 -7.52 13.95 -13.42
N LEU A 249 -6.59 14.85 -13.72
CA LEU A 249 -5.29 14.91 -13.04
C LEU A 249 -5.44 15.05 -11.53
N GLY A 250 -6.16 16.06 -11.06
CA GLY A 250 -6.36 16.26 -9.62
C GLY A 250 -7.22 15.19 -8.96
N ALA A 251 -8.07 14.46 -9.69
CA ALA A 251 -8.77 13.30 -9.13
C ALA A 251 -7.79 12.18 -8.77
N ASP A 252 -6.87 11.84 -9.69
CA ASP A 252 -5.92 10.76 -9.47
C ASP A 252 -4.84 11.13 -8.46
N ILE A 253 -4.38 12.39 -8.48
CA ILE A 253 -3.45 12.91 -7.47
C ILE A 253 -4.09 12.89 -6.07
N LEU A 254 -5.36 13.30 -5.94
CA LEU A 254 -6.10 13.19 -4.67
C LEU A 254 -6.20 11.74 -4.19
N ASP A 255 -6.63 10.83 -5.06
CA ASP A 255 -6.80 9.42 -4.71
C ASP A 255 -5.46 8.79 -4.29
N ALA A 256 -4.36 9.08 -5.01
CA ALA A 256 -3.02 8.63 -4.68
C ALA A 256 -2.55 9.16 -3.32
N ILE A 257 -2.67 10.46 -3.06
CA ILE A 257 -2.27 11.08 -1.78
C ILE A 257 -3.11 10.54 -0.62
N ALA A 258 -4.43 10.41 -0.82
CA ALA A 258 -5.32 9.90 0.21
C ALA A 258 -4.99 8.45 0.58
N ILE A 259 -4.78 7.57 -0.40
CA ILE A 259 -4.38 6.19 -0.14
C ILE A 259 -2.99 6.13 0.49
N ASP A 260 -2.02 6.88 -0.01
CA ASP A 260 -0.67 6.94 0.56
C ASP A 260 -0.71 7.36 2.04
N TYR A 261 -1.45 8.42 2.38
CA TYR A 261 -1.61 8.87 3.76
C TYR A 261 -2.29 7.80 4.63
N LEU A 262 -3.43 7.26 4.19
CA LEU A 262 -4.21 6.27 4.95
C LEU A 262 -3.44 4.97 5.17
N TYR A 263 -2.70 4.51 4.15
CA TYR A 263 -1.86 3.31 4.21
C TYR A 263 -0.83 3.40 5.36
N HIS A 264 -0.15 4.55 5.47
CA HIS A 264 0.88 4.75 6.51
C HIS A 264 0.28 5.06 7.88
N ARG A 265 -0.82 5.80 7.93
CA ARG A 265 -1.47 6.22 9.18
C ARG A 265 -2.13 5.04 9.91
N PHE A 266 -2.76 4.13 9.16
CA PHE A 266 -3.57 3.04 9.72
C PHE A 266 -2.99 1.68 9.32
N ARG A 267 -1.90 1.26 9.96
CA ARG A 267 -1.16 0.02 9.61
C ARG A 267 -1.95 -1.28 9.78
N GLU A 268 -2.93 -1.28 10.69
CA GLU A 268 -3.75 -2.47 10.98
C GLU A 268 -5.02 -2.57 10.11
N SER A 269 -5.38 -1.52 9.37
CA SER A 269 -6.63 -1.49 8.60
C SER A 269 -6.51 -2.21 7.27
N ASN A 270 -7.56 -2.90 6.85
CA ASN A 270 -7.56 -3.62 5.57
C ASN A 270 -7.82 -2.71 4.37
N ALA A 271 -7.49 -3.20 3.17
CA ALA A 271 -7.67 -2.45 1.92
C ALA A 271 -9.11 -1.95 1.71
N SER A 272 -10.11 -2.71 2.15
CA SER A 272 -11.52 -2.31 2.05
C SER A 272 -11.83 -1.12 2.96
N GLN A 273 -11.31 -1.09 4.19
CA GLN A 273 -11.43 0.05 5.10
C GLN A 273 -10.73 1.29 4.54
N LEU A 274 -9.49 1.14 4.04
CA LEU A 274 -8.75 2.25 3.42
C LEU A 274 -9.50 2.80 2.20
N THR A 275 -10.06 1.92 1.37
CA THR A 275 -10.88 2.31 0.21
C THR A 275 -12.13 3.07 0.64
N HIS A 276 -12.80 2.61 1.69
CA HIS A 276 -13.98 3.27 2.23
C HIS A 276 -13.66 4.69 2.70
N TRP A 277 -12.62 4.86 3.54
CA TRP A 277 -12.20 6.17 4.01
C TRP A 277 -11.70 7.07 2.89
N LYS A 278 -10.97 6.53 1.91
CA LYS A 278 -10.59 7.30 0.71
C LYS A 278 -11.81 7.84 -0.02
N ASN A 279 -12.86 7.03 -0.18
CA ASN A 279 -14.08 7.47 -0.86
C ASN A 279 -14.83 8.56 -0.08
N ILE A 280 -14.76 8.51 1.26
CA ILE A 280 -15.24 9.61 2.11
C ILE A 280 -14.39 10.87 1.85
N LEU A 281 -13.07 10.77 1.95
CA LEU A 281 -12.15 11.89 1.69
C LEU A 281 -12.40 12.50 0.30
N ALA A 282 -12.56 11.70 -0.74
CA ALA A 282 -12.80 12.16 -2.11
C ALA A 282 -14.27 12.52 -2.42
N SER A 283 -15.15 12.48 -1.43
CA SER A 283 -16.58 12.77 -1.58
C SER A 283 -16.84 14.25 -1.88
N LYS A 284 -18.04 14.53 -2.39
CA LYS A 284 -18.46 15.91 -2.68
C LYS A 284 -18.78 16.72 -1.42
N ASP A 285 -19.01 16.03 -0.32
CA ASP A 285 -19.35 16.64 0.97
C ASP A 285 -18.09 17.24 1.61
N ILE A 286 -16.94 16.60 1.38
CA ILE A 286 -15.63 17.10 1.82
C ILE A 286 -15.00 18.02 0.76
N PHE A 287 -15.02 17.63 -0.52
CA PHE A 287 -14.44 18.43 -1.60
C PHE A 287 -15.48 18.90 -2.62
N PRO A 288 -15.63 20.22 -2.86
CA PRO A 288 -16.61 20.73 -3.81
C PRO A 288 -16.34 20.24 -5.25
N LYS A 289 -17.36 20.28 -6.11
CA LYS A 289 -17.32 19.73 -7.49
C LYS A 289 -16.12 20.20 -8.33
N ASN A 290 -15.60 21.41 -8.10
CA ASN A 290 -14.48 21.99 -8.83
C ASN A 290 -13.12 21.77 -8.15
N PHE A 291 -13.08 21.20 -6.95
CA PHE A 291 -11.85 21.00 -6.18
C PHE A 291 -10.82 20.19 -6.96
N LYS A 292 -11.23 19.09 -7.58
CA LYS A 292 -10.32 18.23 -8.37
C LYS A 292 -9.64 19.00 -9.51
N ALA A 293 -10.35 19.90 -10.19
CA ALA A 293 -9.74 20.74 -11.21
C ALA A 293 -8.76 21.76 -10.62
N LYS A 294 -9.09 22.36 -9.47
CA LYS A 294 -8.21 23.28 -8.75
C LYS A 294 -6.95 22.58 -8.23
N LEU A 295 -7.10 21.39 -7.66
CA LEU A 295 -5.98 20.56 -7.20
C LEU A 295 -5.07 20.18 -8.37
N GLY A 296 -5.66 19.82 -9.53
CA GLY A 296 -4.88 19.60 -10.75
C GLY A 296 -4.07 20.84 -11.14
N SER A 297 -4.66 22.04 -11.09
CA SER A 297 -3.94 23.31 -11.35
C SER A 297 -2.83 23.54 -10.33
N GLN A 298 -3.13 23.41 -9.04
CA GLN A 298 -2.18 23.60 -7.94
C GLN A 298 -1.00 22.65 -8.05
N TYR A 299 -1.24 21.39 -8.40
CA TYR A 299 -0.19 20.39 -8.60
C TYR A 299 0.78 20.81 -9.73
N LEU A 300 0.27 21.37 -10.84
CA LEU A 300 1.11 21.88 -11.93
C LEU A 300 1.85 23.16 -11.53
N GLU A 301 1.21 24.05 -10.76
CA GLU A 301 1.85 25.26 -10.20
C GLU A 301 3.00 24.90 -9.25
N LEU A 302 2.90 23.76 -8.57
CA LEU A 302 3.96 23.17 -7.76
C LEU A 302 4.96 22.35 -8.60
N GLU A 303 5.05 22.61 -9.91
CA GLU A 303 5.98 21.95 -10.84
C GLU A 303 5.76 20.43 -10.92
N SER A 304 4.51 19.98 -10.79
CA SER A 304 4.14 18.57 -10.71
C SER A 304 4.78 17.86 -9.51
N ASN A 305 5.21 18.57 -8.48
CA ASN A 305 5.86 17.97 -7.32
C ASN A 305 4.84 17.26 -6.42
N PHE A 306 4.81 15.93 -6.53
CA PHE A 306 3.91 15.08 -5.76
C PHE A 306 4.09 15.24 -4.25
N SER A 307 5.33 15.23 -3.73
CA SER A 307 5.58 15.35 -2.30
C SER A 307 5.13 16.70 -1.72
N ARG A 308 5.42 17.81 -2.41
CA ARG A 308 4.92 19.14 -1.98
C ARG A 308 3.41 19.21 -2.01
N THR A 309 2.78 18.64 -3.03
CA THR A 309 1.32 18.62 -3.17
C THR A 309 0.68 17.74 -2.10
N ARG A 310 1.30 16.59 -1.80
CA ARG A 310 0.92 15.68 -0.72
C ARG A 310 0.95 16.39 0.62
N ASP A 311 2.07 17.00 0.98
CA ASP A 311 2.25 17.64 2.28
C ASP A 311 1.22 18.78 2.44
N TRP A 312 1.06 19.62 1.41
CA TRP A 312 0.02 20.66 1.39
C TRP A 312 -1.40 20.11 1.55
N LEU A 313 -1.76 19.08 0.78
CA LEU A 313 -3.12 18.51 0.81
C LEU A 313 -3.42 17.79 2.13
N VAL A 314 -2.41 17.12 2.69
CA VAL A 314 -2.52 16.43 3.98
C VAL A 314 -2.72 17.43 5.11
N ASP A 315 -1.87 18.45 5.19
CA ASP A 315 -1.89 19.41 6.29
C ASP A 315 -3.13 20.31 6.29
N ASN A 316 -3.65 20.66 5.11
CA ASN A 316 -4.77 21.60 5.00
C ASN A 316 -6.14 20.93 4.98
N PHE A 317 -6.22 19.64 4.61
CA PHE A 317 -7.51 18.98 4.39
C PHE A 317 -7.57 17.58 5.01
N ILE A 318 -6.71 16.66 4.57
CA ILE A 318 -6.90 15.23 4.88
C ILE A 318 -6.75 14.94 6.37
N LYS A 319 -5.74 15.53 7.04
CA LYS A 319 -5.47 15.23 8.45
C LYS A 319 -6.67 15.58 9.35
N ALA A 320 -7.21 16.79 9.20
CA ALA A 320 -8.37 17.24 9.97
C ALA A 320 -9.59 16.36 9.71
N THR A 321 -9.88 16.05 8.44
CA THR A 321 -11.01 15.18 8.10
C THR A 321 -10.86 13.77 8.67
N VAL A 322 -9.65 13.21 8.69
CA VAL A 322 -9.39 11.88 9.25
C VAL A 322 -9.52 11.86 10.78
N GLU A 323 -9.17 12.95 11.47
CA GLU A 323 -9.36 13.06 12.93
C GLU A 323 -10.84 13.12 13.34
N GLU A 324 -11.73 13.53 12.42
CA GLU A 324 -13.19 13.59 12.63
C GLU A 324 -13.93 12.27 12.31
N LEU A 325 -13.26 11.29 11.67
CA LEU A 325 -13.82 9.99 11.26
C LEU A 325 -13.75 8.92 12.36
#